data_AF-A0A2H5ZCY8-F1
#
_entry.id   AF-A0A2H5ZCY8-F1
#
_cell.length_a   1.000
_cell.length_b   1.000
_cell.length_c   1.000
_cell.angle_alpha   90.00
_cell.angle_beta   90.00
_cell.angle_gamma   90.00
#
_symmetry.space_group_name_H-M   'P 1'
#
loop_
_entity.id
_entity.type
_entity.pdbx_description
1 polymer ?
#
loop_
_entity_poly.entity_id
_entity_poly.type
_entity_poly.pdbx_seq_one_letter_code
_entity_poly.pdbx_strand_id
1 'polypeptide(L)'
;MSKLQKAIDRLRRPEGRPVGFVATPRERPKAMLLGTLVRDPSQLRPAIEAGADLVIAHAAEPDGFEAALAAYRDDKVPIGIWLPHVDEPLANALAAAGWDFVVSTLEGTRAGAIDPDKLGHVAAFLDTEQVPDAVLRALGPLEVDAVLVKRTAGDFTLRQEAELVRVTTLSGAPLLVVVGHEPSAAEIRALRDCGSAAVILPEGATAEQIASGQALLRAVGPRKRSRREGAEIALVPSLASLHLHEEEEEEEEF
;
A
#
# COMPACT_ATOMS: atom_id res chain seq x y z
N MET A 1 -12.04 -5.03 8.54
CA MET A 1 -10.58 -4.67 8.52
C MET A 1 -9.72 -5.90 8.18
N SER A 2 -9.30 -5.99 6.93
CA SER A 2 -8.52 -7.13 6.39
C SER A 2 -7.11 -7.23 7.00
N LYS A 3 -6.45 -8.40 6.85
CA LYS A 3 -5.05 -8.55 7.30
C LYS A 3 -4.08 -7.67 6.51
N LEU A 4 -4.40 -7.38 5.25
CA LEU A 4 -3.61 -6.50 4.38
C LEU A 4 -3.62 -5.06 4.91
N GLN A 5 -4.80 -4.52 5.22
CA GLN A 5 -4.92 -3.19 5.84
C GLN A 5 -4.11 -3.12 7.16
N LYS A 6 -4.22 -4.15 8.01
CA LYS A 6 -3.44 -4.21 9.28
C LYS A 6 -1.93 -4.24 9.04
N ALA A 7 -1.46 -4.92 8.00
CA ALA A 7 -0.04 -4.96 7.65
C ALA A 7 0.46 -3.59 7.16
N ILE A 8 -0.33 -2.90 6.33
CA ILE A 8 -0.03 -1.54 5.85
C ILE A 8 -0.08 -0.52 6.99
N ASP A 9 -1.07 -0.61 7.88
CA ASP A 9 -1.19 0.27 9.04
C ASP A 9 -0.02 0.09 10.02
N ARG A 10 0.45 -1.14 10.21
CA ARG A 10 1.65 -1.43 11.02
C ARG A 10 2.90 -0.78 10.42
N LEU A 11 3.00 -0.73 9.09
CA LEU A 11 4.08 -0.05 8.40
C LEU A 11 4.00 1.49 8.57
N ARG A 12 2.78 2.05 8.59
CA ARG A 12 2.53 3.50 8.74
C ARG A 12 2.67 3.99 10.18
N ARG A 13 2.37 3.15 11.17
CA ARG A 13 2.54 3.48 12.60
C ARG A 13 3.94 3.10 13.05
N PRO A 14 4.87 4.06 13.23
CA PRO A 14 6.14 3.74 13.88
C PRO A 14 5.82 3.20 15.27
N GLU A 15 6.30 2.00 15.59
CA GLU A 15 6.13 1.43 16.94
C GLU A 15 6.58 2.48 17.97
N GLY A 16 5.68 2.77 18.91
CA GLY A 16 5.86 3.82 19.90
C GLY A 16 7.16 3.62 20.66
N ARG A 17 7.83 4.72 20.99
CA ARG A 17 9.05 4.72 21.80
C ARG A 17 8.79 3.89 23.07
N PRO A 18 9.55 2.82 23.36
CA PRO A 18 9.50 2.21 24.68
C PRO A 18 9.89 3.29 25.70
N VAL A 19 9.00 3.56 26.65
CA VAL A 19 9.24 4.54 27.70
C VAL A 19 10.32 3.96 28.63
N GLY A 20 11.57 4.35 28.41
CA GLY A 20 12.72 3.89 29.19
C GLY A 20 14.03 4.51 28.72
N PHE A 21 15.04 4.53 29.60
CA PHE A 21 16.39 5.05 29.33
C PHE A 21 17.34 4.01 28.72
N VAL A 22 16.84 2.82 28.40
CA VAL A 22 17.64 1.73 27.84
C VAL A 22 17.68 1.87 26.32
N ALA A 23 18.89 1.98 25.77
CA ALA A 23 19.12 1.98 24.33
C ALA A 23 18.82 0.58 23.77
N THR A 24 17.62 0.38 23.27
CA THR A 24 17.28 -0.79 22.45
C THR A 24 17.66 -0.50 20.99
N PRO A 25 18.33 -1.43 20.29
CA PRO A 25 18.62 -1.26 18.87
C PRO A 25 17.29 -1.11 18.11
N ARG A 26 17.09 0.05 17.48
CA ARG A 26 15.95 0.29 16.60
C ARG A 26 16.07 -0.62 15.39
N GLU A 27 15.17 -1.58 15.24
CA GLU A 27 14.96 -2.19 13.94
C GLU A 27 14.45 -1.08 13.01
N ARG A 28 15.18 -0.82 11.90
CA ARG A 28 14.76 0.23 10.96
C ARG A 28 13.38 -0.17 10.42
N PRO A 29 12.33 0.64 10.61
CA PRO A 29 11.02 0.29 10.09
C PRO A 29 11.14 0.17 8.57
N LYS A 30 10.69 -0.96 8.03
CA LYS A 30 10.60 -1.15 6.58
C LYS A 30 9.71 -0.04 6.00
N ALA A 31 10.13 0.52 4.88
CA ALA A 31 9.42 1.64 4.26
C ALA A 31 8.25 1.19 3.38
N MET A 32 8.29 -0.05 2.90
CA MET A 32 7.32 -0.70 2.02
C MET A 32 7.33 -2.20 2.30
N LEU A 33 6.23 -2.88 2.03
CA LEU A 33 6.12 -4.34 2.07
C LEU A 33 6.66 -4.96 0.78
N LEU A 34 7.26 -6.14 0.85
CA LEU A 34 7.61 -6.92 -0.33
C LEU A 34 6.51 -7.96 -0.62
N GLY A 35 5.89 -7.85 -1.79
CA GLY A 35 4.96 -8.84 -2.33
C GLY A 35 5.58 -9.68 -3.43
N THR A 36 4.97 -10.81 -3.74
CA THR A 36 5.29 -11.60 -4.94
C THR A 36 4.03 -12.17 -5.58
N LEU A 37 4.03 -12.23 -6.91
CA LEU A 37 3.01 -12.89 -7.71
C LEU A 37 3.38 -14.35 -7.91
N VAL A 38 2.44 -15.24 -7.60
CA VAL A 38 2.62 -16.68 -7.70
C VAL A 38 1.55 -17.25 -8.60
N ARG A 39 1.93 -18.08 -9.58
CA ARG A 39 0.97 -18.76 -10.44
C ARG A 39 0.71 -20.20 -10.01
N ASP A 40 1.72 -20.84 -9.44
CA ASP A 40 1.64 -22.24 -9.02
C ASP A 40 1.56 -22.36 -7.49
N PRO A 41 0.69 -23.24 -6.95
CA PRO A 41 0.54 -23.40 -5.50
C PRO A 41 1.82 -23.86 -4.80
N SER A 42 2.71 -24.54 -5.52
CA SER A 42 4.02 -24.99 -5.02
C SER A 42 4.99 -23.84 -4.71
N GLN A 43 4.79 -22.66 -5.31
CA GLN A 43 5.65 -21.49 -5.13
C GLN A 43 5.25 -20.63 -3.92
N LEU A 44 4.06 -20.87 -3.34
CA LEU A 44 3.57 -20.10 -2.18
C LEU A 44 4.46 -20.29 -0.95
N ARG A 45 4.82 -21.54 -0.66
CA ARG A 45 5.72 -21.92 0.43
C ARG A 45 7.11 -21.28 0.32
N PRO A 46 7.88 -21.49 -0.77
CA PRO A 46 9.21 -20.91 -0.89
C PRO A 46 9.19 -19.38 -0.91
N ALA A 47 8.11 -18.75 -1.40
CA ALA A 47 7.96 -17.30 -1.35
C ALA A 47 7.85 -16.74 0.08
N ILE A 48 7.04 -17.39 0.93
CA ILE A 48 6.89 -17.01 2.34
C ILE A 48 8.19 -17.28 3.11
N GLU A 49 8.80 -18.45 2.92
CA GLU A 49 10.07 -18.83 3.56
C GLU A 49 11.23 -17.91 3.13
N ALA A 50 11.20 -17.39 1.89
CA ALA A 50 12.16 -16.40 1.39
C ALA A 50 11.97 -15.00 2.00
N GLY A 51 10.90 -14.78 2.77
CA GLY A 51 10.66 -13.55 3.52
C GLY A 51 9.80 -12.51 2.80
N ALA A 52 8.89 -12.94 1.92
CA ALA A 52 7.83 -12.09 1.38
C ALA A 52 6.88 -11.63 2.50
N ASP A 53 6.54 -10.35 2.52
CA ASP A 53 5.62 -9.75 3.48
C ASP A 53 4.14 -9.86 3.00
N LEU A 54 3.92 -10.21 1.73
CA LEU A 54 2.61 -10.35 1.07
C LEU A 54 2.74 -11.38 -0.07
N VAL A 55 1.71 -12.20 -0.33
CA VAL A 55 1.68 -13.08 -1.50
C VAL A 55 0.36 -12.92 -2.26
N ILE A 56 0.43 -12.80 -3.58
CA ILE A 56 -0.73 -12.74 -4.47
C ILE A 56 -0.68 -13.93 -5.43
N ALA A 57 -1.64 -14.84 -5.31
CA ALA A 57 -1.82 -15.94 -6.24
C ALA A 57 -2.57 -15.46 -7.49
N HIS A 58 -1.95 -15.51 -8.66
CA HIS A 58 -2.61 -15.16 -9.93
C HIS A 58 -3.15 -16.43 -10.59
N ALA A 59 -4.47 -16.57 -10.61
CA ALA A 59 -5.15 -17.74 -11.14
C ALA A 59 -6.41 -17.34 -11.91
N ALA A 60 -6.86 -18.20 -12.83
CA ALA A 60 -8.16 -18.02 -13.47
C ALA A 60 -9.32 -18.45 -12.56
N GLU A 61 -9.06 -19.46 -11.73
CA GLU A 61 -10.01 -20.08 -10.80
C GLU A 61 -9.31 -20.32 -9.46
N PRO A 62 -10.04 -20.31 -8.33
CA PRO A 62 -9.47 -20.50 -7.00
C PRO A 62 -9.02 -21.95 -6.72
N ASP A 63 -9.42 -22.89 -7.56
CA ASP A 63 -9.21 -24.32 -7.37
C ASP A 63 -7.72 -24.68 -7.46
N GLY A 64 -7.22 -25.40 -6.45
CA GLY A 64 -5.83 -25.88 -6.38
C GLY A 64 -4.92 -25.17 -5.36
N PHE A 65 -5.36 -24.06 -4.78
CA PHE A 65 -4.61 -23.35 -3.74
C PHE A 65 -5.04 -23.69 -2.30
N GLU A 66 -6.18 -24.37 -2.13
CA GLU A 66 -6.77 -24.65 -0.81
C GLU A 66 -5.82 -25.41 0.14
N ALA A 67 -5.15 -26.45 -0.39
CA ALA A 67 -4.22 -27.26 0.40
C ALA A 67 -2.97 -26.46 0.81
N ALA A 68 -2.50 -25.55 -0.06
CA ALA A 68 -1.38 -24.67 0.24
C ALA A 68 -1.78 -23.58 1.25
N LEU A 69 -2.98 -23.02 1.11
CA LEU A 69 -3.52 -22.00 2.01
C LEU A 69 -3.76 -22.57 3.42
N ALA A 70 -4.29 -23.79 3.52
CA ALA A 70 -4.52 -24.45 4.81
C ALA A 70 -3.22 -24.62 5.63
N ALA A 71 -2.07 -24.80 4.97
CA ALA A 71 -0.78 -24.90 5.63
C ALA A 71 -0.27 -23.57 6.22
N TYR A 72 -0.77 -22.42 5.74
CA TYR A 72 -0.30 -21.08 6.09
C TYR A 72 -1.39 -20.17 6.67
N ARG A 73 -2.57 -20.73 6.95
CA ARG A 73 -3.73 -19.99 7.49
C ARG A 73 -3.40 -19.25 8.80
N ASP A 74 -2.50 -19.81 9.61
CA ASP A 74 -2.08 -19.28 10.91
C ASP A 74 -0.89 -18.29 10.82
N ASP A 75 -0.27 -18.16 9.65
CA ASP A 75 0.84 -17.23 9.48
C ASP A 75 0.35 -15.79 9.40
N LYS A 76 1.21 -14.86 9.85
CA LYS A 76 0.91 -13.42 9.86
C LYS A 76 0.99 -12.77 8.48
N VAL A 77 1.36 -13.52 7.45
CA VAL A 77 1.54 -13.02 6.09
C VAL A 77 0.19 -12.97 5.38
N PRO A 78 -0.28 -11.80 4.91
CA PRO A 78 -1.51 -11.71 4.14
C PRO A 78 -1.36 -12.43 2.79
N ILE A 79 -2.31 -13.31 2.49
CA ILE A 79 -2.37 -14.05 1.23
C ILE A 79 -3.64 -13.66 0.48
N GLY A 80 -3.50 -13.26 -0.77
CA GLY A 80 -4.63 -12.91 -1.62
C GLY A 80 -4.58 -13.60 -2.97
N ILE A 81 -5.71 -13.54 -3.67
CA ILE A 81 -5.88 -14.12 -5.00
C ILE A 81 -6.24 -13.05 -6.01
N TRP A 82 -5.62 -13.09 -7.19
CA TRP A 82 -6.00 -12.29 -8.33
C TRP A 82 -6.90 -13.10 -9.25
N LEU A 83 -8.16 -12.65 -9.35
CA LEU A 83 -9.17 -13.22 -10.22
C LEU A 83 -9.71 -12.14 -11.19
N PRO A 84 -10.09 -12.51 -12.42
CA PRO A 84 -10.67 -11.57 -13.37
C PRO A 84 -12.11 -11.15 -13.00
N HIS A 85 -12.86 -12.03 -12.34
CA HIS A 85 -14.25 -11.80 -11.97
C HIS A 85 -14.53 -12.25 -10.55
N VAL A 86 -15.28 -11.45 -9.79
CA VAL A 86 -15.62 -11.73 -8.40
C VAL A 86 -17.09 -11.47 -8.14
N ASP A 87 -17.79 -12.54 -7.77
CA ASP A 87 -19.21 -12.55 -7.43
C ASP A 87 -19.40 -12.82 -5.94
N GLU A 88 -20.57 -12.44 -5.39
CA GLU A 88 -20.96 -12.73 -4.01
C GLU A 88 -20.74 -14.18 -3.55
N PRO A 89 -21.20 -15.23 -4.27
CA PRO A 89 -20.95 -16.61 -3.88
C PRO A 89 -19.46 -16.95 -3.87
N LEU A 90 -18.70 -16.41 -4.83
CA LEU A 90 -17.26 -16.64 -4.93
C LEU A 90 -16.50 -15.95 -3.79
N ALA A 91 -16.83 -14.70 -3.47
CA ALA A 91 -16.25 -13.97 -2.35
C ALA A 91 -16.49 -14.68 -1.01
N ASN A 92 -17.70 -15.21 -0.79
CA ASN A 92 -18.01 -15.99 0.40
C ASN A 92 -17.23 -17.32 0.45
N ALA A 93 -17.07 -18.00 -0.69
CA ALA A 93 -16.25 -19.20 -0.78
C ALA A 93 -14.77 -18.91 -0.47
N LEU A 94 -14.24 -17.80 -0.99
CA LEU A 94 -12.87 -17.36 -0.73
C LEU A 94 -12.65 -17.01 0.75
N ALA A 95 -13.59 -16.29 1.37
CA ALA A 95 -13.54 -15.98 2.79
C ALA A 95 -13.58 -17.26 3.65
N ALA A 96 -14.42 -18.24 3.29
CA ALA A 96 -14.51 -19.53 3.97
C ALA A 96 -13.24 -20.39 3.80
N ALA A 97 -12.62 -20.34 2.61
CA ALA A 97 -11.33 -20.97 2.34
C ALA A 97 -10.18 -20.30 3.11
N GLY A 98 -10.37 -19.06 3.58
CA GLY A 98 -9.42 -18.34 4.44
C GLY A 98 -8.49 -17.41 3.68
N TRP A 99 -8.90 -16.95 2.50
CA TRP A 99 -8.20 -15.90 1.77
C TRP A 99 -8.37 -14.55 2.48
N ASP A 100 -7.32 -13.75 2.55
CA ASP A 100 -7.35 -12.47 3.26
C ASP A 100 -7.84 -11.31 2.40
N PHE A 101 -7.54 -11.34 1.10
CA PHE A 101 -7.98 -10.32 0.14
C PHE A 101 -8.07 -10.86 -1.29
N VAL A 102 -8.82 -10.15 -2.13
CA VAL A 102 -8.98 -10.45 -3.56
C VAL A 102 -8.53 -9.25 -4.39
N VAL A 103 -7.78 -9.53 -5.45
CA VAL A 103 -7.36 -8.57 -6.47
C VAL A 103 -8.23 -8.77 -7.69
N SER A 104 -8.92 -7.74 -8.14
CA SER A 104 -9.78 -7.81 -9.33
C SER A 104 -9.98 -6.41 -9.94
N THR A 105 -10.47 -6.36 -11.18
CA THR A 105 -10.81 -5.08 -11.83
C THR A 105 -12.20 -4.63 -11.38
N LEU A 106 -12.45 -3.32 -11.38
CA LEU A 106 -13.73 -2.77 -10.93
C LEU A 106 -14.92 -3.26 -11.79
N GLU A 107 -14.67 -3.51 -13.08
CA GLU A 107 -15.68 -4.01 -14.02
C GLU A 107 -16.00 -5.50 -13.80
N GLY A 108 -15.04 -6.25 -13.26
CA GLY A 108 -15.16 -7.68 -13.01
C GLY A 108 -15.78 -8.01 -11.65
N THR A 109 -15.88 -7.04 -10.74
CA THR A 109 -16.36 -7.23 -9.37
C THR A 109 -17.81 -6.78 -9.21
N ARG A 110 -18.68 -7.65 -8.71
CA ARG A 110 -20.05 -7.25 -8.34
C ARG A 110 -20.04 -6.47 -7.02
N ALA A 111 -20.85 -5.42 -6.94
CA ALA A 111 -20.91 -4.54 -5.78
C ALA A 111 -21.18 -5.27 -4.45
N GLY A 112 -22.03 -6.30 -4.44
CA GLY A 112 -22.32 -7.08 -3.24
C GLY A 112 -21.21 -8.06 -2.83
N ALA A 113 -20.21 -8.31 -3.69
CA ALA A 113 -19.09 -9.20 -3.39
C ALA A 113 -18.03 -8.56 -2.48
N ILE A 114 -18.06 -7.24 -2.33
CA ILE A 114 -17.12 -6.48 -1.50
C ILE A 114 -17.69 -6.40 -0.08
N ASP A 115 -17.10 -7.18 0.83
CA ASP A 115 -17.38 -7.11 2.27
C ASP A 115 -16.06 -6.81 3.00
N PRO A 116 -15.79 -5.55 3.39
CA PRO A 116 -14.51 -5.12 3.96
C PRO A 116 -14.21 -5.74 5.33
N ASP A 117 -15.21 -6.37 5.97
CA ASP A 117 -15.04 -7.08 7.23
C ASP A 117 -14.63 -8.54 7.06
N LYS A 118 -14.95 -9.15 5.92
CA LYS A 118 -14.65 -10.57 5.66
C LYS A 118 -13.51 -10.78 4.66
N LEU A 119 -13.48 -10.02 3.57
CA LEU A 119 -12.53 -10.19 2.48
C LEU A 119 -12.09 -8.81 1.97
N GLY A 120 -10.79 -8.54 2.08
CA GLY A 120 -10.22 -7.30 1.56
C GLY A 120 -10.36 -7.20 0.03
N HIS A 121 -10.60 -6.01 -0.49
CA HIS A 121 -10.63 -5.79 -1.94
C HIS A 121 -9.48 -4.90 -2.40
N VAL A 122 -8.76 -5.36 -3.42
CA VAL A 122 -7.68 -4.62 -4.07
C VAL A 122 -8.05 -4.39 -5.53
N ALA A 123 -8.23 -3.13 -5.91
CA ALA A 123 -8.59 -2.77 -7.28
C ALA A 123 -7.35 -2.83 -8.18
N ALA A 124 -7.40 -3.63 -9.24
CA ALA A 124 -6.32 -3.75 -10.21
C ALA A 124 -6.53 -2.80 -11.39
N PHE A 125 -5.57 -1.90 -11.61
CA PHE A 125 -5.47 -1.07 -12.81
C PHE A 125 -4.29 -1.53 -13.66
N LEU A 126 -4.61 -2.22 -14.76
CA LEU A 126 -3.62 -2.70 -15.72
C LEU A 126 -3.06 -1.58 -16.60
N ASP A 127 -3.87 -0.54 -16.83
CA ASP A 127 -3.47 0.67 -17.55
C ASP A 127 -3.94 1.90 -16.77
N THR A 128 -3.02 2.55 -16.07
CA THR A 128 -3.33 3.72 -15.24
C THR A 128 -3.67 4.97 -16.05
N GLU A 129 -3.24 5.05 -17.30
CA GLU A 129 -3.51 6.22 -18.16
C GLU A 129 -4.97 6.26 -18.60
N GLN A 130 -5.60 5.08 -18.69
CA GLN A 130 -7.00 4.94 -19.11
C GLN A 130 -8.00 5.18 -17.97
N VAL A 131 -7.54 5.27 -16.72
CA VAL A 131 -8.43 5.45 -15.56
C VAL A 131 -8.76 6.93 -15.37
N PRO A 132 -10.02 7.36 -15.52
CA PRO A 132 -10.39 8.76 -15.31
C PRO A 132 -10.26 9.15 -13.83
N ASP A 133 -9.90 10.40 -13.57
CA ASP A 133 -9.80 10.94 -12.20
C ASP A 133 -11.09 10.79 -11.39
N ALA A 134 -12.25 10.82 -12.05
CA ALA A 134 -13.55 10.60 -11.41
C ALA A 134 -13.65 9.20 -10.79
N VAL A 135 -13.12 8.17 -11.47
CA VAL A 135 -13.09 6.79 -10.97
C VAL A 135 -12.16 6.70 -9.77
N LEU A 136 -10.97 7.31 -9.85
CA LEU A 136 -10.02 7.31 -8.73
C LEU A 136 -10.64 7.95 -7.47
N ARG A 137 -11.28 9.12 -7.60
CA ARG A 137 -11.95 9.78 -6.46
C ARG A 137 -13.13 8.99 -5.90
N ALA A 138 -13.77 8.16 -6.72
CA ALA A 138 -14.87 7.29 -6.30
C ALA A 138 -14.40 6.07 -5.48
N LEU A 139 -13.10 5.74 -5.50
CA LEU A 139 -12.55 4.62 -4.71
C LEU A 139 -12.58 4.88 -3.20
N GLY A 140 -12.44 6.14 -2.78
CA GLY A 140 -12.43 6.50 -1.36
C GLY A 140 -13.70 6.02 -0.62
N PRO A 141 -14.91 6.36 -1.11
CA PRO A 141 -16.17 5.85 -0.55
C PRO A 141 -16.39 4.34 -0.70
N LEU A 142 -15.71 3.67 -1.64
CA LEU A 142 -15.83 2.22 -1.87
C LEU A 142 -14.99 1.40 -0.88
N GLU A 143 -14.24 2.06 0.02
CA GLU A 143 -13.41 1.43 1.06
C GLU A 143 -12.46 0.35 0.53
N VAL A 144 -11.91 0.56 -0.67
CA VAL A 144 -10.93 -0.35 -1.26
C VAL A 144 -9.65 -0.37 -0.41
N ASP A 145 -9.15 -1.56 -0.09
CA ASP A 145 -8.00 -1.74 0.79
C ASP A 145 -6.70 -1.22 0.19
N ALA A 146 -6.53 -1.42 -1.12
CA ALA A 146 -5.35 -1.01 -1.87
C ALA A 146 -5.63 -0.95 -3.38
N VAL A 147 -4.74 -0.29 -4.10
CA VAL A 147 -4.78 -0.25 -5.57
C VAL A 147 -3.53 -0.94 -6.11
N LEU A 148 -3.72 -1.96 -6.94
CA LEU A 148 -2.63 -2.65 -7.63
C LEU A 148 -2.42 -2.05 -9.02
N VAL A 149 -1.21 -1.60 -9.30
CA VAL A 149 -0.79 -1.12 -10.62
C VAL A 149 0.29 -2.02 -11.18
N LYS A 150 0.12 -2.47 -12.42
CA LYS A 150 1.16 -3.20 -13.14
C LYS A 150 2.00 -2.21 -13.94
N ARG A 151 3.31 -2.14 -13.65
CA ARG A 151 4.22 -1.32 -14.44
C ARG A 151 4.90 -2.16 -15.52
N THR A 152 5.09 -1.56 -16.70
CA THR A 152 6.01 -2.11 -17.70
C THR A 152 7.44 -2.03 -17.18
N ALA A 153 8.20 -3.11 -17.35
CA ALA A 153 9.61 -3.15 -17.02
C ALA A 153 10.41 -2.17 -17.92
N GLY A 154 11.41 -1.50 -17.36
CA GLY A 154 12.20 -0.50 -18.08
C GLY A 154 12.41 0.78 -17.25
N ASP A 155 12.88 1.83 -17.93
CA ASP A 155 13.23 3.10 -17.31
C ASP A 155 12.04 3.74 -16.61
N PHE A 156 12.24 4.12 -15.34
CA PHE A 156 11.23 4.80 -14.55
C PHE A 156 11.23 6.30 -14.89
N THR A 157 10.29 6.71 -15.73
CA THR A 157 10.20 8.10 -16.20
C THR A 157 9.40 8.98 -15.23
N LEU A 158 9.65 10.29 -15.25
CA LEU A 158 8.87 11.27 -14.47
C LEU A 158 7.38 11.24 -14.81
N ARG A 159 7.01 10.86 -16.04
CA ARG A 159 5.60 10.66 -16.42
C ARG A 159 4.99 9.52 -15.60
N GLN A 160 5.64 8.36 -15.59
CA GLN A 160 5.17 7.21 -14.80
C GLN A 160 5.12 7.55 -13.30
N GLU A 161 6.09 8.32 -12.80
CA GLU A 161 6.07 8.81 -11.42
C GLU A 161 4.84 9.69 -11.14
N ALA A 162 4.56 10.66 -12.02
CA ALA A 162 3.39 11.54 -11.90
C ALA A 162 2.06 10.76 -11.96
N GLU A 163 1.98 9.72 -12.80
CA GLU A 163 0.80 8.85 -12.88
C GLU A 163 0.58 8.04 -11.59
N LEU A 164 1.65 7.49 -10.99
CA LEU A 164 1.52 6.79 -9.71
C LEU A 164 1.12 7.74 -8.57
N VAL A 165 1.66 8.96 -8.55
CA VAL A 165 1.26 10.00 -7.60
C VAL A 165 -0.19 10.43 -7.80
N ARG A 166 -0.67 10.51 -9.06
CA ARG A 166 -2.08 10.78 -9.37
C ARG A 166 -2.98 9.69 -8.78
N VAL A 167 -2.64 8.42 -9.01
CA VAL A 167 -3.40 7.28 -8.48
C VAL A 167 -3.42 7.29 -6.95
N THR A 168 -2.28 7.44 -6.27
CA THR A 168 -2.22 7.45 -4.80
C THR A 168 -2.98 8.62 -4.19
N THR A 169 -2.83 9.81 -4.76
CA THR A 169 -3.45 11.04 -4.22
C THR A 169 -4.95 11.06 -4.44
N LEU A 170 -5.42 10.64 -5.61
CA LEU A 170 -6.85 10.70 -5.95
C LEU A 170 -7.65 9.53 -5.39
N SER A 171 -7.05 8.34 -5.28
CA SER A 171 -7.75 7.17 -4.72
C SER A 171 -7.87 7.23 -3.19
N GLY A 172 -6.91 7.87 -2.51
CA GLY A 172 -6.80 7.82 -1.05
C GLY A 172 -6.41 6.44 -0.51
N ALA A 173 -6.23 5.44 -1.37
CA ALA A 173 -5.88 4.07 -1.04
C ALA A 173 -4.37 3.83 -1.17
N PRO A 174 -3.78 2.92 -0.38
CA PRO A 174 -2.37 2.56 -0.53
C PRO A 174 -2.11 1.88 -1.87
N LEU A 175 -0.97 2.23 -2.50
CA LEU A 175 -0.59 1.71 -3.80
C LEU A 175 0.31 0.48 -3.66
N LEU A 176 0.02 -0.55 -4.44
CA LEU A 176 0.84 -1.74 -4.65
C LEU A 176 1.33 -1.71 -6.11
N VAL A 177 2.64 -1.83 -6.33
CA VAL A 177 3.21 -1.73 -7.68
C VAL A 177 3.91 -3.02 -8.07
N VAL A 178 3.50 -3.63 -9.18
CA VAL A 178 4.24 -4.74 -9.79
C VAL A 178 5.43 -4.20 -10.55
N VAL A 179 6.63 -4.65 -10.18
CA VAL A 179 7.92 -4.24 -10.77
C VAL A 179 8.54 -5.39 -11.58
N GLY A 180 9.74 -5.19 -12.13
CA GLY A 180 10.53 -6.27 -12.73
C GLY A 180 11.16 -7.19 -11.67
N HIS A 181 11.73 -8.31 -12.10
CA HIS A 181 12.38 -9.29 -11.19
C HIS A 181 13.60 -8.73 -10.43
N GLU A 182 14.25 -7.70 -10.98
CA GLU A 182 15.42 -7.04 -10.37
C GLU A 182 15.22 -5.52 -10.31
N PRO A 183 14.46 -5.01 -9.32
CA PRO A 183 14.26 -3.58 -9.17
C PRO A 183 15.55 -2.90 -8.68
N SER A 184 15.87 -1.74 -9.25
CA SER A 184 17.04 -0.97 -8.82
C SER A 184 16.75 -0.19 -7.52
N ALA A 185 17.81 0.15 -6.77
CA ALA A 185 17.63 0.97 -5.55
C ALA A 185 17.08 2.37 -5.85
N ALA A 186 17.34 2.93 -7.04
CA ALA A 186 16.82 4.22 -7.47
C ALA A 186 15.31 4.14 -7.73
N GLU A 187 14.88 3.07 -8.39
CA GLU A 187 13.48 2.78 -8.66
C GLU A 187 12.67 2.58 -7.38
N ILE A 188 13.19 1.78 -6.43
CA ILE A 188 12.55 1.57 -5.13
C ILE A 188 12.40 2.89 -4.36
N ARG A 189 13.40 3.79 -4.41
CA ARG A 189 13.29 5.13 -3.80
C ARG A 189 12.19 5.94 -4.46
N ALA A 190 12.11 5.92 -5.78
CA ALA A 190 11.10 6.66 -6.51
C ALA A 190 9.68 6.14 -6.21
N LEU A 191 9.49 4.82 -6.16
CA LEU A 191 8.22 4.19 -5.76
C LEU A 191 7.81 4.55 -4.32
N ARG A 192 8.78 4.57 -3.40
CA ARG A 192 8.54 5.02 -2.03
C ARG A 192 8.12 6.50 -1.99
N ASP A 193 8.74 7.32 -2.83
CA ASP A 193 8.46 8.76 -2.88
C ASP A 193 7.10 9.06 -3.56
N CYS A 194 6.58 8.14 -4.39
CA CYS A 194 5.19 8.14 -4.91
C CYS A 194 4.13 7.78 -3.86
N GLY A 195 4.53 7.25 -2.70
CA GLY A 195 3.61 6.76 -1.68
C GLY A 195 3.19 5.28 -1.85
N SER A 196 3.99 4.48 -2.56
CA SER A 196 3.78 3.03 -2.62
C SER A 196 3.89 2.41 -1.22
N ALA A 197 2.92 1.56 -0.88
CA ALA A 197 2.90 0.78 0.37
C ALA A 197 3.54 -0.60 0.19
N ALA A 198 3.50 -1.17 -1.01
CA ALA A 198 4.16 -2.42 -1.32
C ALA A 198 4.74 -2.47 -2.73
N VAL A 199 5.86 -3.17 -2.86
CA VAL A 199 6.49 -3.51 -4.14
C VAL A 199 6.27 -4.99 -4.39
N ILE A 200 5.72 -5.34 -5.54
CA ILE A 200 5.34 -6.71 -5.88
C ILE A 200 6.25 -7.23 -6.99
N LEU A 201 6.95 -8.33 -6.71
CA LEU A 201 7.73 -9.03 -7.71
C LEU A 201 6.81 -9.81 -8.67
N PRO A 202 7.17 -9.88 -9.95
CA PRO A 202 6.36 -10.54 -10.96
C PRO A 202 6.43 -12.07 -10.81
N GLU A 203 5.59 -12.77 -11.56
CA GLU A 203 5.52 -14.24 -11.57
C GLU A 203 6.89 -14.88 -11.86
N GLY A 204 7.17 -15.99 -11.18
CA GLY A 204 8.42 -16.74 -11.35
C GLY A 204 9.64 -16.13 -10.65
N ALA A 205 9.45 -15.17 -9.74
CA ALA A 205 10.52 -14.68 -8.88
C ALA A 205 11.14 -15.81 -8.03
N THR A 206 12.46 -15.90 -8.05
CA THR A 206 13.20 -16.90 -7.27
C THR A 206 13.30 -16.47 -5.80
N ALA A 207 13.53 -17.43 -4.90
CA ALA A 207 13.75 -17.15 -3.48
C ALA A 207 14.90 -16.15 -3.23
N GLU A 208 15.95 -16.21 -4.06
CA GLU A 208 17.09 -15.28 -4.00
C GLU A 208 16.68 -13.85 -4.37
N GLN A 209 15.82 -13.68 -5.38
CA GLN A 209 15.30 -12.37 -5.78
C GLN A 209 14.38 -11.77 -4.72
N ILE A 210 13.56 -12.59 -4.05
CA ILE A 210 12.73 -12.15 -2.91
C ILE A 210 13.63 -11.69 -1.75
N ALA A 211 14.63 -12.48 -1.37
CA ALA A 211 15.56 -12.13 -0.30
C ALA A 211 16.36 -10.85 -0.64
N SER A 212 16.82 -10.72 -1.88
CA SER A 212 17.52 -9.53 -2.39
C SER A 212 16.62 -8.29 -2.37
N GLY A 213 15.38 -8.42 -2.86
CA GLY A 213 14.37 -7.36 -2.80
C GLY A 213 14.10 -6.91 -1.36
N GLN A 214 14.04 -7.85 -0.42
CA GLN A 214 13.85 -7.52 0.99
C GLN A 214 15.05 -6.73 1.55
N ALA A 215 16.28 -7.14 1.21
CA ALA A 215 17.49 -6.43 1.60
C ALA A 215 17.54 -5.01 1.02
N LEU A 216 17.13 -4.84 -0.25
CA LEU A 216 17.03 -3.54 -0.91
C LEU A 216 16.04 -2.61 -0.22
N LEU A 217 14.85 -3.11 0.14
CA LEU A 217 13.84 -2.33 0.88
C LEU A 217 14.36 -1.86 2.24
N ARG A 218 15.08 -2.73 2.97
CA ARG A 218 15.73 -2.37 4.24
C ARG A 218 16.84 -1.33 4.05
N ALA A 219 17.59 -1.41 2.94
CA ALA A 219 18.68 -0.48 2.63
C ALA A 219 18.19 0.91 2.24
N VAL A 220 17.11 1.01 1.45
CA VAL A 220 16.50 2.29 1.05
C VAL A 220 15.93 3.04 2.25
N GLY A 221 15.35 2.31 3.21
CA GLY A 221 14.86 2.85 4.47
C GLY A 221 13.66 3.79 4.32
N PRO A 222 13.05 4.22 5.44
CA PRO A 222 11.87 5.06 5.44
C PRO A 222 12.13 6.41 4.78
N ARG A 223 11.09 6.99 4.18
CA ARG A 223 11.15 8.32 3.58
C ARG A 223 11.61 9.31 4.65
N LYS A 224 12.69 10.04 4.36
CA LYS A 224 13.10 11.16 5.22
C LYS A 224 12.03 12.24 5.07
N ARG A 225 11.16 12.40 6.09
CA ARG A 225 10.25 13.56 6.14
C ARG A 225 11.11 14.81 5.96
N SER A 226 10.79 15.59 4.94
CA SER A 226 11.49 16.85 4.73
C SER A 226 11.16 17.77 5.90
N ARG A 227 12.11 18.58 6.34
CA ARG A 227 11.99 19.49 7.49
C ARG A 227 10.76 20.42 7.43
N ARG A 228 10.17 20.62 6.24
CA ARG A 228 8.97 21.44 6.03
C ARG A 228 7.66 20.81 6.51
N GLU A 229 7.56 19.48 6.57
CA GLU A 229 6.33 18.78 7.01
C GLU A 229 6.11 18.87 8.53
N GLY A 230 7.16 19.22 9.29
CA GLY A 230 7.07 19.55 10.73
C GLY A 230 6.98 21.05 11.01
N ALA A 231 6.88 21.88 9.96
CA ALA A 231 6.67 23.32 10.05
C ALA A 231 5.22 23.69 9.72
N GLU A 232 4.28 22.80 10.05
CA GLU A 232 2.96 23.27 10.51
C GLU A 232 3.22 24.08 11.78
N ILE A 233 3.60 25.34 11.57
CA ILE A 233 3.50 26.39 12.58
C ILE A 233 2.06 26.28 13.06
N ALA A 234 1.87 25.85 14.31
CA ALA A 234 0.61 26.03 14.97
C ALA A 234 0.30 27.53 14.88
N LEU A 235 -0.60 27.92 13.98
CA LEU A 235 -1.20 29.25 13.94
C LEU A 235 -2.13 29.32 15.14
N VAL A 236 -1.54 29.36 16.33
CA VAL A 236 -2.26 29.71 17.54
C VAL A 236 -2.52 31.21 17.42
N PRO A 237 -3.78 31.68 17.53
CA PRO A 237 -4.06 33.10 17.62
C PRO A 237 -3.26 33.69 18.79
N SER A 238 -2.27 34.52 18.48
CA SER A 238 -1.53 35.24 19.52
C SER A 238 -2.44 36.35 20.04
N LEU A 239 -2.96 36.18 21.26
CA LEU A 239 -3.71 37.21 21.99
C LEU A 239 -2.91 38.52 22.21
N ALA A 240 -1.61 38.53 21.88
CA ALA A 240 -0.78 39.74 21.94
C ALA A 240 -1.10 40.79 20.85
N SER A 241 -1.99 40.49 19.90
CA SER A 241 -2.37 41.42 18.81
C SER A 241 -3.64 42.24 19.09
N LEU A 242 -4.22 42.15 20.29
CA LEU A 242 -5.47 42.83 20.68
C LEU A 242 -5.27 44.11 21.52
N HIS A 243 -4.11 44.78 21.46
CA HIS A 243 -3.85 45.93 22.35
C HIS A 243 -3.13 47.16 21.74
N LEU A 244 -3.35 47.45 20.45
CA LEU A 244 -2.86 48.70 19.86
C LEU A 244 -3.93 49.30 18.94
N HIS A 245 -4.94 49.94 19.52
CA HIS A 245 -5.67 51.08 18.93
C HIS A 245 -6.75 51.56 19.90
N GLU A 246 -6.35 52.18 21.01
CA GLU A 246 -7.15 53.17 21.71
C GLU A 246 -6.20 54.32 22.11
N GLU A 247 -6.70 55.56 21.98
CA GLU A 247 -6.04 56.87 22.24
C GLU A 247 -5.18 57.38 21.06
N GLU A 248 -5.42 58.52 20.40
CA GLU A 248 -5.95 59.82 20.83
C GLU A 248 -6.81 60.49 19.72
N GLU A 249 -8.04 60.90 20.06
CA GLU A 249 -8.77 61.99 19.39
C GLU A 249 -8.62 63.24 20.29
N GLU A 250 -7.84 64.24 19.90
CA GLU A 250 -8.00 65.62 20.39
C GLU A 250 -7.74 66.63 19.25
N GLU A 251 -8.84 67.30 18.86
CA GLU A 251 -9.02 68.71 18.50
C GLU A 251 -7.93 69.47 17.70
N GLU A 252 -8.27 69.87 16.46
CA GLU A 252 -7.85 71.17 15.93
C GLU A 252 -9.03 71.94 15.30
N GLU A 253 -9.13 73.17 15.77
CA GLU A 253 -10.12 74.24 15.58
C GLU A 253 -10.05 74.87 14.18
N PHE A 254 -11.19 75.16 13.54
CA PHE A 254 -11.33 76.20 12.49
C PHE A 254 -12.76 76.76 12.45
#